data_AF-A0A515A0Y2-F1
#
_entry.id   AF-A0A515A0Y2-F1
#
_cell.length_a   1.000
_cell.length_b   1.000
_cell.length_c   1.000
_cell.angle_alpha   90.00
_cell.angle_beta   90.00
_cell.angle_gamma   90.00
#
_symmetry.space_group_name_H-M   'P 1'
#
loop_
_entity.id
_entity.type
_entity.pdbx_description
1 polymer ?
#
loop_
_entity_poly.entity_id
_entity_poly.type
_entity_poly.pdbx_seq_one_letter_code
_entity_poly.pdbx_strand_id
1 'polypeptide(L)'
;MKKLILFLCILLAFSACKKGENDIAPKKPADAVAGTYTLTSFRYASGSDAINLPKMPYTQSGQTISGTVQLTSTSEETVSLTLTLKITGQQNSTIDIDNIEVRKTSEAYGLYLDGELVADADGNNIIFNVSETDAQTGESLELKFNATK
;
A
#
# COMPACT_ATOMS: atom_id res chain seq x y z
N MET A 1 49.63 -44.88 -24.49
CA MET A 1 48.25 -44.84 -23.95
C MET A 1 48.26 -44.20 -22.55
N LYS A 2 48.25 -42.86 -22.44
CA LYS A 2 48.21 -42.15 -21.12
C LYS A 2 47.65 -40.72 -21.18
N LYS A 3 47.12 -40.28 -22.33
CA LYS A 3 46.61 -38.91 -22.53
C LYS A 3 45.11 -38.85 -22.88
N LEU A 4 44.39 -39.96 -22.72
CA LEU A 4 42.96 -40.06 -23.08
C LEU A 4 42.02 -40.05 -21.86
N ILE A 5 42.56 -39.90 -20.65
CA ILE A 5 41.78 -39.88 -19.40
C ILE A 5 41.51 -38.43 -18.92
N LEU A 6 42.32 -37.45 -19.36
CA LEU A 6 42.19 -36.06 -18.91
C LEU A 6 41.08 -35.27 -19.62
N PHE A 7 40.47 -35.81 -20.67
CA PHE A 7 39.40 -35.13 -21.42
C PHE A 7 37.98 -35.50 -20.94
N LEU A 8 37.84 -36.50 -20.06
CA LEU A 8 36.54 -37.00 -19.61
C LEU A 8 36.05 -36.35 -18.30
N CYS A 9 36.91 -35.62 -17.57
CA CYS A 9 36.55 -35.01 -16.28
C CYS A 9 36.00 -33.58 -16.37
N ILE A 10 35.96 -32.95 -17.55
CA ILE A 10 35.54 -31.54 -17.71
C ILE A 10 34.06 -31.41 -18.12
N LEU A 11 33.40 -32.48 -18.58
CA LEU A 11 32.02 -32.44 -19.08
C LEU A 11 30.93 -32.67 -18.02
N LEU A 12 31.29 -32.89 -16.75
CA LEU A 12 30.32 -33.17 -15.68
C LEU A 12 30.07 -32.00 -14.71
N ALA A 13 30.68 -30.83 -14.92
CA ALA A 13 30.56 -29.70 -14.00
C ALA A 13 29.33 -28.78 -14.22
N PHE A 14 28.47 -29.05 -15.21
CA PHE A 14 27.33 -28.16 -15.54
C PHE A 14 25.93 -28.69 -15.21
N SER A 15 25.80 -29.73 -14.37
CA SER A 15 24.49 -30.33 -14.05
C SER A 15 23.98 -30.09 -12.62
N ALA A 16 24.47 -29.08 -11.91
CA ALA A 16 24.04 -28.80 -10.54
C ALA A 16 23.68 -27.32 -10.32
N CYS A 17 22.66 -26.85 -11.04
CA CYS A 17 21.72 -25.85 -10.53
C CYS A 17 20.34 -26.22 -11.07
N LYS A 18 19.76 -27.33 -10.58
CA LYS A 18 18.31 -27.46 -10.60
C LYS A 18 17.78 -26.33 -9.71
N LYS A 19 17.39 -25.24 -10.36
CA LYS A 19 16.51 -24.22 -9.81
C LYS A 19 15.29 -24.97 -9.25
N GLY A 20 15.24 -25.09 -7.93
CA GLY A 20 14.15 -25.78 -7.25
C GLY A 20 12.84 -25.10 -7.60
N GLU A 21 11.78 -25.88 -7.77
CA GLU A 21 10.41 -25.45 -8.08
C GLU A 21 9.73 -24.66 -6.94
N ASN A 22 10.52 -23.98 -6.09
CA ASN A 22 10.09 -23.07 -5.04
C ASN A 22 10.83 -21.74 -5.15
N ASP A 23 11.15 -21.30 -6.37
CA ASP A 23 11.41 -19.89 -6.60
C ASP A 23 10.10 -19.17 -6.30
N ILE A 24 10.00 -18.62 -5.10
CA ILE A 24 8.98 -17.65 -4.74
C ILE A 24 9.19 -16.53 -5.75
N ALA A 25 8.37 -16.51 -6.80
CA ALA A 25 8.44 -15.46 -7.80
C ALA A 25 8.41 -14.12 -7.04
N PRO A 26 9.28 -13.15 -7.38
CA PRO A 26 9.29 -11.88 -6.68
C PRO A 26 7.87 -11.33 -6.69
N LYS A 27 7.32 -11.11 -5.50
CA LYS A 27 5.95 -10.63 -5.35
C LYS A 27 5.85 -9.31 -6.10
N LYS A 28 4.90 -9.21 -7.03
CA LYS A 28 4.65 -7.98 -7.77
C LYS A 28 4.45 -6.83 -6.77
N PRO A 29 4.99 -5.61 -7.01
CA PRO A 29 4.89 -4.52 -6.06
C PRO A 29 3.45 -4.27 -5.55
N ALA A 30 2.47 -4.28 -6.45
CA ALA A 30 1.08 -4.08 -6.09
C ALA A 30 0.52 -5.21 -5.19
N ASP A 31 0.86 -6.48 -5.49
CA ASP A 31 0.48 -7.63 -4.65
C ASP A 31 1.13 -7.57 -3.26
N ALA A 32 2.29 -6.92 -3.12
CA ALA A 32 2.98 -6.80 -1.84
C ALA A 32 2.21 -5.92 -0.84
N VAL A 33 1.54 -4.88 -1.33
CA VAL A 33 0.79 -3.92 -0.51
C VAL A 33 -0.72 -4.18 -0.49
N ALA A 34 -1.25 -5.00 -1.41
CA ALA A 34 -2.68 -5.30 -1.48
C ALA A 34 -3.24 -5.89 -0.16
N GLY A 35 -4.48 -5.53 0.16
CA GLY A 35 -5.23 -6.03 1.30
C GLY A 35 -6.07 -4.96 2.00
N THR A 36 -6.74 -5.37 3.07
CA THR A 36 -7.57 -4.49 3.89
C THR A 36 -6.83 -4.14 5.19
N TYR A 37 -6.81 -2.86 5.52
CA TYR A 37 -6.17 -2.28 6.68
C TYR A 37 -7.22 -1.57 7.53
N THR A 38 -7.14 -1.71 8.84
CA THR A 38 -7.98 -1.00 9.81
C THR A 38 -7.34 0.34 10.14
N LEU A 39 -8.10 1.44 10.09
CA LEU A 39 -7.59 2.75 10.50
C LEU A 39 -7.25 2.76 11.98
N THR A 40 -6.08 3.32 12.30
CA THR A 40 -5.62 3.58 13.67
C THR A 40 -5.66 5.07 14.01
N SER A 41 -5.60 5.94 13.00
CA SER A 41 -5.84 7.37 13.09
C SER A 41 -6.47 7.90 11.80
N PHE A 42 -7.17 9.03 11.87
CA PHE A 42 -7.77 9.69 10.72
C PHE A 42 -7.83 11.19 10.93
N ARG A 43 -7.45 11.95 9.91
CA ARG A 43 -7.59 13.40 9.87
C ARG A 43 -8.05 13.84 8.49
N TYR A 44 -9.03 14.72 8.49
CA TYR A 44 -9.54 15.41 7.32
C TYR A 44 -9.64 16.90 7.67
N ALA A 45 -9.20 17.78 6.78
CA ALA A 45 -9.47 19.21 6.87
C ALA A 45 -9.75 19.77 5.48
N SER A 46 -10.83 20.54 5.34
CA SER A 46 -11.19 21.23 4.10
C SER A 46 -11.87 22.54 4.48
N GLY A 47 -11.23 23.67 4.21
CA GLY A 47 -11.74 24.98 4.63
C GLY A 47 -11.96 25.05 6.16
N SER A 48 -13.20 25.29 6.58
CA SER A 48 -13.60 25.33 8.00
C SER A 48 -13.92 23.96 8.62
N ASP A 49 -14.09 22.93 7.79
CA ASP A 49 -14.43 21.60 8.27
C ASP A 49 -13.16 20.84 8.63
N ALA A 50 -13.08 20.36 9.87
CA ALA A 50 -11.95 19.59 10.35
C ALA A 50 -12.38 18.45 11.26
N ILE A 51 -11.85 17.27 10.98
CA ILE A 51 -11.98 16.07 11.80
C ILE A 51 -10.57 15.61 12.14
N ASN A 52 -10.30 15.42 13.43
CA ASN A 52 -9.03 14.89 13.89
C ASN A 52 -9.27 13.79 14.92
N LEU A 53 -9.07 12.54 14.50
CA LEU A 53 -9.21 11.33 15.29
C LEU A 53 -7.83 10.69 15.45
N PRO A 54 -7.04 11.09 16.47
CA PRO A 54 -5.68 10.58 16.66
C PRO A 54 -5.64 9.10 17.07
N LYS A 55 -6.79 8.53 17.45
CA LYS A 55 -6.97 7.10 17.76
C LYS A 55 -8.31 6.61 17.25
N MET A 56 -8.30 5.47 16.56
CA MET A 56 -9.48 4.78 16.05
C MET A 56 -9.56 3.32 16.54
N PRO A 57 -10.77 2.75 16.69
CA PRO A 57 -12.07 3.40 16.57
C PRO A 57 -12.29 4.46 17.67
N TYR A 58 -13.02 5.53 17.34
CA TYR A 58 -13.36 6.60 18.27
C TYR A 58 -14.82 6.43 18.72
N THR A 59 -15.10 6.47 20.02
CA THR A 59 -16.46 6.33 20.55
C THR A 59 -16.80 7.50 21.46
N GLN A 60 -17.94 8.14 21.20
CA GLN A 60 -18.47 9.22 22.02
C GLN A 60 -20.00 9.18 22.01
N SER A 61 -20.61 9.28 23.20
CA SER A 61 -22.08 9.36 23.35
C SER A 61 -22.84 8.23 22.64
N GLY A 62 -22.30 7.00 22.69
CA GLY A 62 -22.92 5.82 22.05
C GLY A 62 -22.73 5.70 20.54
N GLN A 63 -22.07 6.68 19.90
CA GLN A 63 -21.68 6.60 18.50
C GLN A 63 -20.22 6.18 18.37
N THR A 64 -19.96 5.22 17.47
CA THR A 64 -18.60 4.77 17.14
C THR A 64 -18.26 5.14 15.72
N ILE A 65 -17.08 5.74 15.52
CA ILE A 65 -16.45 5.98 14.22
C ILE A 65 -15.33 4.96 14.07
N SER A 66 -15.37 4.18 13.00
CA SER A 66 -14.32 3.24 12.60
C SER A 66 -14.03 3.43 11.11
N GLY A 67 -12.92 2.88 10.63
CA GLY A 67 -12.66 2.90 9.20
C GLY A 67 -11.69 1.83 8.75
N THR A 68 -11.71 1.59 7.44
CA THR A 68 -10.84 0.64 6.77
C THR A 68 -10.33 1.25 5.46
N VAL A 69 -9.14 0.83 5.05
CA VAL A 69 -8.57 1.14 3.74
C VAL A 69 -8.33 -0.18 3.03
N GLN A 70 -8.82 -0.31 1.81
CA GLN A 70 -8.59 -1.47 0.97
C GLN A 70 -7.70 -1.08 -0.20
N LEU A 71 -6.52 -1.68 -0.30
CA LEU A 71 -5.67 -1.62 -1.48
C LEU A 71 -5.95 -2.84 -2.36
N THR A 72 -6.44 -2.63 -3.58
CA THR A 72 -6.74 -3.69 -4.54
C THR A 72 -5.77 -3.61 -5.71
N SER A 73 -5.03 -4.69 -5.98
CA SER A 73 -4.13 -4.76 -7.15
C SER A 73 -4.94 -4.64 -8.43
N THR A 74 -4.61 -3.65 -9.26
CA THR A 74 -5.22 -3.45 -10.59
C THR A 74 -4.28 -3.84 -11.72
N SER A 75 -2.96 -3.82 -11.48
CA SER A 75 -1.93 -4.38 -12.35
C SER A 75 -0.73 -4.88 -11.54
N GLU A 76 0.44 -5.09 -12.15
CA GLU A 76 1.66 -5.49 -11.43
C GLU A 76 2.22 -4.38 -10.52
N GLU A 77 2.03 -3.12 -10.94
CA GLU A 77 2.62 -1.94 -10.30
C GLU A 77 1.54 -0.92 -9.89
N THR A 78 0.25 -1.25 -10.01
CA THR A 78 -0.83 -0.32 -9.64
C THR A 78 -1.85 -0.94 -8.71
N VAL A 79 -2.37 -0.12 -7.81
CA VAL A 79 -3.49 -0.44 -6.92
C VAL A 79 -4.59 0.62 -7.05
N SER A 80 -5.81 0.25 -6.68
CA SER A 80 -6.84 1.21 -6.25
C SER A 80 -6.94 1.20 -4.73
N LEU A 81 -7.34 2.34 -4.15
CA LEU A 81 -7.54 2.54 -2.73
C LEU A 81 -9.00 2.90 -2.47
N THR A 82 -9.66 2.10 -1.64
CA THR A 82 -11.00 2.41 -1.10
C THR A 82 -10.90 2.67 0.40
N LEU A 83 -11.08 3.92 0.80
CA LEU A 83 -11.24 4.32 2.20
C LEU A 83 -12.71 4.26 2.56
N THR A 84 -13.07 3.55 3.61
CA THR A 84 -14.43 3.48 4.14
C THR A 84 -14.45 3.97 5.59
N LEU A 85 -15.28 4.96 5.90
CA LEU A 85 -15.62 5.36 7.26
C LEU A 85 -17.02 4.84 7.62
N LYS A 86 -17.14 4.30 8.84
CA LYS A 86 -18.40 3.77 9.37
C LYS A 86 -18.73 4.48 10.67
N ILE A 87 -19.95 5.03 10.73
CA ILE A 87 -20.49 5.70 11.91
C ILE A 87 -21.74 4.94 12.35
N THR A 88 -21.85 4.61 13.63
CA THR A 88 -23.00 3.88 14.19
C THR A 88 -24.32 4.55 13.80
N GLY A 89 -25.22 3.79 13.17
CA GLY A 89 -26.54 4.28 12.77
C GLY A 89 -26.56 5.15 11.52
N GLN A 90 -25.42 5.30 10.82
CA GLN A 90 -25.32 6.04 9.57
C GLN A 90 -24.88 5.13 8.42
N GLN A 91 -25.09 5.59 7.18
CA GLN A 91 -24.52 4.95 6.00
C GLN A 91 -23.00 5.11 6.00
N ASN A 92 -22.29 4.18 5.38
CA ASN A 92 -20.85 4.28 5.23
C ASN A 92 -20.51 5.43 4.28
N SER A 93 -19.43 6.15 4.58
CA SER A 93 -18.82 7.10 3.64
C SER A 93 -17.62 6.44 2.99
N THR A 94 -17.52 6.54 1.66
CA THR A 94 -16.43 5.94 0.90
C THR A 94 -15.69 6.99 0.07
N ILE A 95 -14.39 6.85 -0.02
CA ILE A 95 -13.51 7.60 -0.93
C ILE A 95 -12.73 6.56 -1.72
N ASP A 96 -12.81 6.65 -3.04
CA ASP A 96 -12.11 5.77 -3.97
C ASP A 96 -11.04 6.58 -4.72
N ILE A 97 -9.82 6.05 -4.77
CA ILE A 97 -8.68 6.62 -5.50
C ILE A 97 -8.11 5.51 -6.37
N ASP A 98 -8.15 5.71 -7.69
CA ASP A 98 -7.65 4.76 -8.67
C ASP A 98 -6.23 5.10 -9.14
N ASN A 99 -5.61 4.16 -9.86
CA ASN A 99 -4.32 4.34 -10.56
C ASN A 99 -3.16 4.76 -9.65
N ILE A 100 -3.13 4.28 -8.41
CA ILE A 100 -2.00 4.51 -7.50
C ILE A 100 -0.85 3.60 -7.90
N GLU A 101 0.27 4.18 -8.31
CA GLU A 101 1.48 3.45 -8.66
C GLU A 101 2.24 3.01 -7.41
N VAL A 102 2.68 1.75 -7.39
CA VAL A 102 3.40 1.13 -6.28
C VAL A 102 4.86 0.97 -6.68
N ARG A 103 5.73 1.78 -6.08
CA ARG A 103 7.18 1.71 -6.31
C ARG A 103 7.86 1.12 -5.11
N LYS A 104 8.71 0.11 -5.31
CA LYS A 104 9.56 -0.42 -4.24
C LYS A 104 10.54 0.64 -3.79
N THR A 105 10.49 1.01 -2.51
CA THR A 105 11.55 1.77 -1.83
C THR A 105 12.38 0.78 -1.00
N SER A 106 13.55 1.18 -0.49
CA SER A 106 14.54 0.27 0.14
C SER A 106 13.91 -0.85 0.98
N GLU A 107 13.12 -0.51 1.99
CA GLU A 107 12.47 -1.47 2.89
C GLU A 107 10.94 -1.51 2.72
N ALA A 108 10.32 -0.44 2.20
CA ALA A 108 8.87 -0.30 2.06
C ALA A 108 8.45 -0.16 0.58
N TYR A 109 7.24 0.34 0.34
CA TYR A 109 6.70 0.68 -0.96
C TYR A 109 6.12 2.09 -0.87
N GLY A 110 6.53 2.96 -1.78
CA GLY A 110 5.88 4.26 -1.96
C GLY A 110 4.66 4.11 -2.85
N LEU A 111 3.56 4.74 -2.47
CA LEU A 111 2.34 4.84 -3.25
C LEU A 111 2.28 6.23 -3.88
N TYR A 112 2.19 6.28 -5.20
CA TYR A 112 2.26 7.51 -5.97
C TYR A 112 0.96 7.75 -6.74
N LEU A 113 0.45 8.98 -6.68
CA LEU A 113 -0.67 9.44 -7.50
C LEU A 113 -0.17 10.60 -8.36
N ASP A 114 -0.34 10.50 -9.68
CA ASP A 114 0.17 11.49 -10.65
C ASP A 114 1.65 11.88 -10.48
N GLY A 115 2.45 10.92 -9.99
CA GLY A 115 3.88 11.08 -9.73
C GLY A 115 4.25 11.66 -8.36
N GLU A 116 3.27 12.08 -7.55
CA GLU A 116 3.46 12.55 -6.18
C GLU A 116 3.31 11.40 -5.18
N LEU A 117 4.19 11.36 -4.17
CA LEU A 117 4.11 10.37 -3.10
C LEU A 117 2.95 10.71 -2.16
N VAL A 118 1.93 9.85 -2.11
CA VAL A 118 0.74 10.05 -1.27
C VAL A 118 0.72 9.15 -0.04
N ALA A 119 1.48 8.05 -0.05
CA ALA A 119 1.58 7.16 1.10
C ALA A 119 2.83 6.27 1.08
N ASP A 120 3.23 5.81 2.26
CA ASP A 120 4.17 4.70 2.46
C ASP A 120 3.41 3.46 2.93
N ALA A 121 3.76 2.29 2.37
CA ALA A 121 3.19 1.00 2.75
C ALA A 121 4.27 -0.09 2.86
N ASP A 122 4.21 -0.92 3.90
CA ASP A 122 5.14 -2.05 4.10
C ASP A 122 4.47 -3.43 3.97
N GLY A 123 3.17 -3.46 3.62
CA GLY A 123 2.33 -4.65 3.54
C GLY A 123 1.54 -4.97 4.82
N ASN A 124 1.94 -4.38 5.96
CA ASN A 124 1.25 -4.45 7.25
C ASN A 124 0.71 -3.09 7.69
N ASN A 125 1.41 -2.00 7.36
CA ASN A 125 1.09 -0.63 7.72
C ASN A 125 0.92 0.23 6.47
N ILE A 126 0.05 1.24 6.57
CA ILE A 126 -0.06 2.35 5.61
C ILE A 126 0.04 3.65 6.39
N ILE A 127 0.86 4.58 5.90
CA ILE A 127 0.89 5.98 6.33
C ILE A 127 0.52 6.82 5.12
N PHE A 128 -0.70 7.36 5.11
CA PHE A 128 -1.21 8.18 4.01
C PHE A 128 -1.21 9.65 4.41
N ASN A 129 -0.76 10.50 3.50
CA ASN A 129 -0.66 11.93 3.71
C ASN A 129 -0.75 12.69 2.38
N VAL A 130 -1.88 13.35 2.17
CA VAL A 130 -2.08 14.28 1.06
C VAL A 130 -2.46 15.64 1.62
N SER A 131 -1.89 16.68 1.03
CA SER A 131 -2.28 18.07 1.28
C SER A 131 -2.22 18.83 -0.04
N GLU A 132 -3.36 19.36 -0.46
CA GLU A 132 -3.49 20.15 -1.67
C GLU A 132 -4.05 21.53 -1.31
N THR A 133 -3.67 22.54 -2.10
CA THR A 133 -4.28 23.87 -2.03
C THR A 133 -4.73 24.23 -3.42
N ASP A 134 -6.03 24.51 -3.57
CA ASP A 134 -6.60 24.99 -4.83
C ASP A 134 -5.99 26.36 -5.16
N ALA A 135 -5.33 26.45 -6.31
CA ALA A 135 -4.62 27.67 -6.72
C ALA A 135 -5.57 28.83 -7.09
N GLN A 136 -6.84 28.56 -7.37
CA GLN A 136 -7.85 29.54 -7.75
C GLN A 136 -8.63 30.06 -6.54
N THR A 137 -9.01 29.19 -5.62
CA THR A 137 -9.81 29.56 -4.43
C THR A 137 -8.95 29.81 -3.19
N GLY A 138 -7.74 29.25 -3.15
CA GLY A 138 -6.86 29.27 -1.97
C GLY A 138 -7.32 28.32 -0.86
N GLU A 139 -8.32 27.47 -1.11
CA GLU A 139 -8.80 26.49 -0.14
C GLU A 139 -7.84 25.30 -0.08
N SER A 140 -7.53 24.86 1.14
CA SER A 140 -6.68 23.69 1.38
C SER A 140 -7.51 22.48 1.76
N LEU A 141 -7.14 21.33 1.19
CA LEU A 141 -7.61 20.00 1.53
C LEU A 141 -6.44 19.21 2.15
N GLU A 142 -6.67 18.60 3.31
CA GLU A 142 -5.73 17.72 3.98
C GLU A 142 -6.42 16.39 4.29
N LEU A 143 -5.85 15.27 3.85
CA LEU A 143 -6.28 13.91 4.20
C LEU A 143 -5.08 13.11 4.71
N LYS A 144 -5.14 12.69 5.96
CA LYS A 144 -4.09 11.89 6.61
C LYS A 144 -4.69 10.73 7.37
N PHE A 145 -4.06 9.56 7.30
CA PHE A 145 -4.43 8.43 8.14
C PHE A 145 -3.27 7.45 8.30
N ASN A 146 -3.30 6.71 9.42
CA ASN A 146 -2.49 5.52 9.60
C ASN A 146 -3.41 4.30 9.62
N ALA A 147 -3.01 3.20 9.01
CA ALA A 147 -3.78 1.97 8.98
C ALA A 147 -2.90 0.74 9.17
N THR A 148 -3.46 -0.31 9.77
CA THR A 148 -2.75 -1.58 10.06
C THR A 148 -3.59 -2.78 9.63
N LYS A 149 -2.96 -3.81 9.06
CA LYS A 149 -3.60 -5.05 8.65
C LYS A 149 -3.93 -5.97 9.83
#